data_AF-A0A3S4UQV3-F1
#
_entry.id   AF-A0A3S4UQV3-F1
#
_cell.length_a   1.000
_cell.length_b   1.000
_cell.length_c   1.000
_cell.angle_alpha   90.00
_cell.angle_beta   90.00
_cell.angle_gamma   90.00
#
_symmetry.space_group_name_H-M   'P 1'
#
loop_
_entity.id
_entity.type
_entity.pdbx_description
1 polymer ?
#
loop_
_entity_poly.entity_id
_entity_poly.type
_entity_poly.pdbx_seq_one_letter_code
_entity_poly.pdbx_strand_id
1 'polypeptide(L)'
;MKQIILTIILAVSLINCKTFVKISDKTEFGREDGFIKVFNPAANFKSLTYGDFKFATTKDIYKELKAEKSNIRNILFYAKTPDPSYEYYVLLNPKNKNFNLQKYVVKDTVLSSKNFVILVSKAAPQSDIRFIPSKIFEINSN
;
A
#
# COMPACT_ATOMS: atom_id res chain seq x y z
N MET A 1 -24.26 29.99 24.71
CA MET A 1 -23.98 29.89 23.25
C MET A 1 -22.50 29.64 22.94
N LYS A 2 -21.53 30.36 23.52
CA LYS A 2 -20.09 30.15 23.27
C LYS A 2 -19.55 28.74 23.60
N GLN A 3 -20.09 28.07 24.63
CA GLN A 3 -19.67 26.71 24.99
C GLN A 3 -20.19 25.62 24.03
N ILE A 4 -21.36 25.82 23.40
CA ILE A 4 -21.94 24.85 22.45
C ILE A 4 -21.13 24.80 21.14
N ILE A 5 -20.57 25.94 20.73
CA ILE A 5 -19.71 26.04 19.54
C ILE A 5 -18.40 25.26 19.74
N LEU A 6 -17.85 25.25 20.97
CA LEU A 6 -16.61 24.55 21.28
C LEU A 6 -16.75 23.02 21.21
N THR A 7 -17.91 22.48 21.61
CA THR A 7 -18.21 21.04 21.54
C THR A 7 -18.39 20.55 20.10
N ILE A 8 -18.98 21.38 19.22
CA ILE A 8 -19.16 21.05 17.80
C ILE A 8 -17.82 21.04 17.05
N ILE A 9 -16.89 21.95 17.38
CA ILE A 9 -15.55 22.00 16.76
C ILE A 9 -14.70 20.78 17.17
N LEU A 10 -14.86 20.28 18.41
CA LEU A 10 -14.12 19.10 18.87
C LEU A 10 -14.64 17.80 18.22
N ALA A 11 -15.94 17.70 17.95
CA ALA A 11 -16.56 16.53 17.30
C ALA A 11 -16.15 16.37 15.81
N VAL A 12 -15.86 17.47 15.11
CA VAL A 12 -15.45 17.44 13.70
C VAL A 12 -13.98 16.99 13.52
N SER A 13 -13.21 16.85 14.60
CA SER A 13 -11.79 16.43 14.51
C SER A 13 -11.57 14.91 14.34
N LEU A 14 -12.62 14.09 14.48
CA LEU A 14 -12.57 12.64 14.26
C LEU A 14 -12.79 12.26 12.79
N ILE A 15 -12.30 13.08 11.84
CA ILE A 15 -12.32 12.73 10.42
C ILE A 15 -11.42 11.51 10.24
N ASN A 16 -12.09 10.37 10.20
CA ASN A 16 -11.57 9.02 10.11
C ASN A 16 -10.70 8.86 8.86
N CYS A 17 -9.44 9.28 8.96
CA CYS A 17 -8.45 9.07 7.93
C CYS A 17 -8.09 7.58 7.89
N LYS A 18 -8.69 6.87 6.93
CA LYS A 18 -8.45 5.44 6.75
C LYS A 18 -7.02 5.17 6.28
N THR A 19 -6.35 4.23 6.94
CA THR A 19 -5.02 3.73 6.54
C THR A 19 -5.07 3.10 5.15
N PHE A 20 -6.09 2.29 4.90
CA PHE A 20 -6.33 1.62 3.63
C PHE A 20 -7.41 2.35 2.81
N VAL A 21 -7.29 2.33 1.49
CA VAL A 21 -8.36 2.81 0.60
C VAL A 21 -9.57 1.88 0.67
N LYS A 22 -10.78 2.39 0.42
CA LYS A 22 -12.03 1.62 0.54
C LYS A 22 -12.04 0.34 -0.31
N ILE A 23 -11.32 0.34 -1.44
CA ILE A 23 -11.29 -0.79 -2.38
C ILE A 23 -10.16 -1.79 -2.11
N SER A 24 -9.37 -1.61 -1.06
CA SER A 24 -8.24 -2.47 -0.72
C SER A 24 -8.65 -3.92 -0.45
N ASP A 25 -9.81 -4.12 0.17
CA ASP A 25 -10.45 -5.41 0.45
C ASP A 25 -10.84 -6.20 -0.82
N LYS A 26 -10.91 -5.54 -1.97
CA LYS A 26 -11.10 -6.17 -3.30
C LYS A 26 -9.79 -6.63 -3.94
N THR A 27 -8.69 -6.61 -3.21
CA THR A 27 -7.41 -7.12 -3.72
C THR A 27 -7.41 -8.63 -3.63
N GLU A 28 -7.10 -9.27 -4.75
CA GLU A 28 -7.06 -10.71 -4.92
C GLU A 28 -5.62 -11.17 -5.23
N PHE A 29 -5.38 -12.45 -4.98
CA PHE A 29 -4.07 -13.08 -5.09
C PHE A 29 -4.13 -14.30 -5.99
N GLY A 30 -3.08 -14.53 -6.77
CA GLY A 30 -2.96 -15.69 -7.65
C GLY A 30 -1.51 -15.96 -8.03
N ARG A 31 -1.32 -16.72 -9.11
CA ARG A 31 0.00 -16.97 -9.69
C ARG A 31 0.01 -16.62 -11.17
N GLU A 32 1.15 -16.14 -11.65
CA GLU A 32 1.40 -15.79 -13.06
C GLU A 32 2.91 -15.91 -13.32
N ASP A 33 3.32 -16.70 -14.31
CA ASP A 33 4.73 -16.92 -14.70
C ASP A 33 5.68 -17.28 -13.55
N GLY A 34 5.20 -18.08 -12.59
CA GLY A 34 5.99 -18.48 -11.41
C GLY A 34 6.06 -17.44 -10.30
N PHE A 35 5.42 -16.28 -10.46
CA PHE A 35 5.34 -15.21 -9.45
C PHE A 35 3.98 -15.19 -8.75
N ILE A 36 3.93 -14.52 -7.59
CA ILE A 36 2.66 -14.16 -6.95
C ILE A 36 2.08 -12.97 -7.68
N LYS A 37 0.87 -13.16 -8.20
CA LYS A 37 0.06 -12.09 -8.76
C LYS A 37 -0.77 -11.45 -7.66
N VAL A 38 -0.67 -10.13 -7.52
CA VAL A 38 -1.55 -9.31 -6.68
C VAL A 38 -2.33 -8.39 -7.60
N PHE A 39 -3.65 -8.42 -7.57
CA PHE A 39 -4.47 -7.62 -8.47
C PHE A 39 -5.68 -7.04 -7.75
N ASN A 40 -6.12 -5.86 -8.20
CA ASN A 40 -7.28 -5.18 -7.66
C ASN A 40 -8.15 -4.69 -8.84
N PRO A 41 -9.24 -5.41 -9.18
CA PRO A 41 -10.11 -5.07 -10.30
C PRO A 41 -10.69 -3.66 -10.21
N ALA A 42 -11.08 -3.22 -9.01
CA ALA A 42 -11.63 -1.89 -8.80
C ALA A 42 -10.60 -0.76 -9.05
N ALA A 43 -9.32 -1.04 -8.79
CA ALA A 43 -8.23 -0.13 -9.09
C ALA A 43 -7.75 -0.21 -10.56
N ASN A 44 -8.11 -1.27 -11.31
CA ASN A 44 -7.46 -1.67 -12.56
C ASN A 44 -5.94 -1.83 -12.38
N PHE A 45 -5.53 -2.52 -11.32
CA PHE A 45 -4.13 -2.68 -10.93
C PHE A 45 -3.76 -4.16 -10.91
N LYS A 46 -2.59 -4.49 -11.45
CA LYS A 46 -1.93 -5.80 -11.33
C LYS A 46 -0.46 -5.60 -10.97
N SER A 47 0.10 -6.46 -10.13
CA SER A 47 1.54 -6.55 -9.90
C SER A 47 2.00 -7.98 -9.73
N LEU A 48 3.28 -8.24 -10.03
CA LEU A 48 3.95 -9.50 -9.74
C LEU A 48 5.01 -9.32 -8.66
N THR A 49 5.11 -10.28 -7.75
CA THR A 49 6.11 -10.31 -6.67
C THR A 49 6.55 -11.75 -6.35
N TYR A 50 7.56 -11.91 -5.50
CA TYR A 50 8.06 -13.22 -5.06
C TYR A 50 7.13 -13.92 -4.06
N GLY A 51 7.40 -15.19 -3.78
CA GLY A 51 6.47 -16.13 -3.12
C GLY A 51 6.32 -16.00 -1.61
N ASP A 52 7.22 -15.30 -0.93
CA ASP A 52 7.40 -15.30 0.52
C ASP A 52 6.67 -14.15 1.25
N PHE A 53 5.97 -13.30 0.51
CA PHE A 53 5.22 -12.19 1.08
C PHE A 53 3.91 -12.63 1.74
N LYS A 54 3.68 -12.11 2.95
CA LYS A 54 2.36 -12.03 3.58
C LYS A 54 1.74 -10.68 3.25
N PHE A 55 0.45 -10.67 2.89
CA PHE A 55 -0.23 -9.47 2.45
C PHE A 55 -1.26 -8.99 3.48
N ALA A 56 -1.40 -7.67 3.60
CA ALA A 56 -2.52 -7.04 4.28
C ALA A 56 -3.29 -6.15 3.32
N THR A 57 -4.60 -6.34 3.30
CA THR A 57 -5.58 -5.51 2.56
C THR A 57 -6.52 -4.78 3.52
N THR A 58 -6.41 -5.05 4.82
CA THR A 58 -7.22 -4.44 5.88
C THR A 58 -6.33 -3.98 7.02
N LYS A 59 -6.87 -3.09 7.86
CA LYS A 59 -6.15 -2.54 9.01
C LYS A 59 -5.81 -3.61 10.06
N ASP A 60 -6.64 -4.64 10.20
CA ASP A 60 -6.46 -5.64 11.24
C ASP A 60 -5.32 -6.60 10.89
N ILE A 61 -5.31 -7.15 9.67
CA ILE A 61 -4.18 -7.95 9.16
C ILE A 61 -2.89 -7.10 9.15
N TYR A 62 -2.98 -5.82 8.81
CA TYR A 62 -1.83 -4.92 8.81
C TYR A 62 -1.18 -4.77 10.19
N LYS A 63 -1.99 -4.69 11.26
CA LYS A 63 -1.47 -4.62 12.64
C LYS A 63 -0.81 -5.92 13.07
N GLU A 64 -1.31 -7.06 12.60
CA GLU A 64 -0.71 -8.37 12.87
C GLU A 64 0.65 -8.52 12.19
N LEU A 65 0.77 -8.08 10.93
CA LEU A 65 2.02 -8.19 10.18
C LEU A 65 3.06 -7.13 10.58
N LYS A 66 2.62 -5.92 10.97
CA LYS A 66 3.49 -4.79 11.23
C LYS A 66 3.54 -4.42 12.73
N ALA A 67 4.67 -4.72 13.36
CA ALA A 67 4.94 -4.39 14.76
C ALA A 67 5.05 -2.87 15.02
N GLU A 68 5.56 -2.11 14.06
CA GLU A 68 5.76 -0.66 14.20
C GLU A 68 4.57 0.14 13.64
N LYS A 69 4.13 1.16 14.37
CA LYS A 69 3.18 2.13 13.84
C LYS A 69 3.80 2.89 12.66
N SER A 70 3.02 3.09 11.61
CA SER A 70 3.41 3.88 10.44
C SER A 70 2.31 4.87 10.08
N ASN A 71 2.74 6.06 9.64
CA ASN A 71 1.85 7.13 9.19
C ASN A 71 1.48 7.02 7.70
N ILE A 72 1.90 5.93 7.02
CA ILE A 72 1.55 5.67 5.62
C ILE A 72 0.04 5.44 5.51
N ARG A 73 -0.59 6.12 4.54
CA ARG A 73 -2.04 6.10 4.28
C ARG A 73 -2.29 5.81 2.81
N ASN A 74 -3.57 5.67 2.45
CA ASN A 74 -4.02 5.35 1.10
C ASN A 74 -3.48 4.01 0.60
N ILE A 75 -3.26 3.07 1.50
CA ILE A 75 -2.73 1.74 1.18
C ILE A 75 -3.77 0.97 0.36
N LEU A 76 -3.39 0.53 -0.83
CA LEU A 76 -4.14 -0.46 -1.60
C LEU A 76 -3.89 -1.86 -1.03
N PHE A 77 -2.62 -2.19 -0.86
CA PHE A 77 -2.19 -3.34 -0.06
C PHE A 77 -0.78 -3.11 0.49
N TYR A 78 -0.48 -3.86 1.54
CA TYR A 78 0.83 -3.95 2.18
C TYR A 78 1.34 -5.38 2.07
N ALA A 79 2.65 -5.54 1.99
CA ALA A 79 3.29 -6.83 1.92
C ALA A 79 4.54 -6.87 2.80
N LYS A 80 4.78 -8.01 3.47
CA LYS A 80 5.94 -8.23 4.34
C LYS A 80 6.45 -9.66 4.24
N THR A 81 7.77 -9.82 4.17
CA THR A 81 8.45 -11.11 4.28
C THR A 81 8.80 -11.41 5.74
N PRO A 82 8.83 -12.68 6.16
CA PRO A 82 9.26 -13.05 7.51
C PRO A 82 10.79 -13.04 7.65
N ASP A 83 11.53 -13.53 6.65
CA ASP A 83 12.98 -13.69 6.68
C ASP A 83 13.58 -13.77 5.25
N PRO A 84 14.50 -12.87 4.83
CA PRO A 84 14.88 -11.65 5.54
C PRO A 84 13.68 -10.72 5.68
N SER A 85 13.50 -10.13 6.86
CA SER A 85 12.32 -9.32 7.18
C SER A 85 12.38 -7.94 6.53
N TYR A 86 11.56 -7.73 5.50
CA TYR A 86 11.37 -6.43 4.88
C TYR A 86 9.93 -6.27 4.38
N GLU A 87 9.59 -5.07 3.92
CA GLU A 87 8.22 -4.73 3.56
C GLU A 87 8.14 -3.83 2.33
N TYR A 88 6.99 -3.86 1.67
CA TYR A 88 6.63 -2.85 0.70
C TYR A 88 5.15 -2.47 0.76
N TYR A 89 4.86 -1.32 0.18
CA TYR A 89 3.52 -0.73 0.10
C TYR A 89 3.17 -0.44 -1.34
N VAL A 90 1.90 -0.63 -1.70
CA VAL A 90 1.30 -0.02 -2.88
C VAL A 90 0.20 0.92 -2.42
N LEU A 91 0.35 2.20 -2.75
CA LEU A 91 -0.57 3.27 -2.38
C LEU A 91 -1.38 3.71 -3.61
N LEU A 92 -2.66 4.00 -3.41
CA LEU A 92 -3.56 4.52 -4.44
C LEU A 92 -3.93 5.98 -4.16
N ASN A 93 -3.56 6.87 -5.08
CA ASN A 93 -3.80 8.31 -5.01
C ASN A 93 -3.41 8.92 -3.64
N PRO A 94 -2.17 8.69 -3.15
CA PRO A 94 -1.75 9.27 -1.88
C PRO A 94 -1.71 10.80 -1.98
N LYS A 95 -2.40 11.47 -1.06
CA LYS A 95 -2.42 12.94 -0.98
C LYS A 95 -1.12 13.53 -0.41
N ASN A 96 -0.53 12.83 0.57
CA ASN A 96 0.73 13.22 1.19
C ASN A 96 1.85 12.33 0.67
N LYS A 97 2.87 12.95 0.07
CA LYS A 97 4.05 12.26 -0.49
C LYS A 97 5.33 12.46 0.35
N ASN A 98 5.21 12.96 1.59
CA ASN A 98 6.33 13.07 2.51
C ASN A 98 6.66 11.69 3.12
N PHE A 99 7.33 10.85 2.32
CA PHE A 99 7.75 9.52 2.72
C PHE A 99 9.16 9.56 3.34
N ASN A 100 9.44 8.65 4.28
CA ASN A 100 10.78 8.51 4.83
C ASN A 100 11.74 7.89 3.79
N LEU A 101 12.43 8.75 3.04
CA LEU A 101 13.39 8.35 1.99
C LEU A 101 14.65 7.67 2.56
N GLN A 102 14.88 7.73 3.87
CA GLN A 102 15.94 6.94 4.52
C GLN A 102 15.53 5.48 4.69
N LYS A 103 14.22 5.20 4.82
CA LYS A 103 13.67 3.84 4.98
C LYS A 103 13.21 3.20 3.67
N TYR A 104 12.73 3.98 2.71
CA TYR A 104 12.11 3.45 1.49
C TYR A 104 12.76 3.96 0.20
N VAL A 105 12.81 3.08 -0.80
CA VAL A 105 12.88 3.46 -2.21
C VAL A 105 11.46 3.72 -2.68
N VAL A 106 11.25 4.86 -3.33
CA VAL A 106 9.94 5.33 -3.78
C VAL A 106 9.88 5.29 -5.30
N LYS A 107 8.82 4.68 -5.85
CA LYS A 107 8.52 4.71 -7.28
C LYS A 107 7.07 5.14 -7.48
N ASP A 108 6.86 6.12 -8.35
CA ASP A 108 5.53 6.58 -8.75
C ASP A 108 5.22 6.09 -10.17
N THR A 109 3.96 5.78 -10.43
CA THR A 109 3.44 5.49 -11.77
C THR A 109 1.98 5.94 -11.89
N VAL A 110 1.48 6.07 -13.12
CA VAL A 110 0.08 6.38 -13.41
C VAL A 110 -0.47 5.29 -14.30
N LEU A 111 -1.57 4.66 -13.85
CA LEU A 111 -2.28 3.61 -14.57
C LEU A 111 -3.76 3.96 -14.57
N SER A 112 -4.41 3.95 -15.73
CA SER A 112 -5.84 4.26 -15.90
C SER A 112 -6.26 5.55 -15.18
N SER A 113 -5.47 6.60 -15.36
CA SER A 113 -5.66 7.93 -14.73
C SER A 113 -5.63 7.92 -13.20
N LYS A 114 -5.15 6.85 -12.56
CA LYS A 114 -4.92 6.76 -11.11
C LYS A 114 -3.42 6.79 -10.84
N ASN A 115 -3.02 7.54 -9.83
CA ASN A 115 -1.64 7.57 -9.37
C ASN A 115 -1.39 6.42 -8.38
N PHE A 116 -0.33 5.67 -8.63
CA PHE A 116 0.16 4.64 -7.73
C PHE A 116 1.55 5.04 -7.23
N VAL A 117 1.78 4.80 -5.95
CA VAL A 117 3.09 4.98 -5.32
C VAL A 117 3.50 3.70 -4.64
N ILE A 118 4.71 3.26 -4.92
CA ILE A 118 5.28 2.03 -4.40
C ILE A 118 6.45 2.39 -3.51
N LEU A 119 6.40 1.90 -2.28
CA LEU A 119 7.43 2.11 -1.27
C LEU A 119 8.05 0.74 -0.97
N VAL A 120 9.29 0.51 -1.38
CA VAL A 120 10.03 -0.73 -1.04
C VAL A 120 11.05 -0.41 0.03
N SER A 121 11.07 -1.18 1.12
CA SER A 121 12.06 -1.00 2.19
C SER A 121 13.48 -1.10 1.63
N LYS A 122 14.38 -0.18 2.04
CA LYS A 122 15.81 -0.24 1.69
C LYS A 122 16.54 -1.44 2.30
N ALA A 123 15.92 -2.14 3.25
CA ALA A 123 16.43 -3.40 3.79
C ALA A 123 16.16 -4.60 2.86
N ALA A 124 15.34 -4.43 1.81
CA ALA A 124 15.05 -5.50 0.86
C ALA A 124 16.30 -5.84 0.01
N PRO A 125 16.42 -7.09 -0.47
CA PRO A 125 17.41 -7.46 -1.47
C PRO A 125 17.36 -6.55 -2.70
N GLN A 126 18.52 -6.29 -3.32
CA GLN A 126 18.59 -5.43 -4.51
C GLN A 126 17.81 -5.98 -5.71
N SER A 127 17.59 -7.30 -5.77
CA SER A 127 16.68 -7.92 -6.74
C SER A 127 15.26 -7.36 -6.59
N ASP A 128 14.77 -7.25 -5.36
CA ASP A 128 13.37 -6.99 -5.05
C ASP A 128 13.08 -5.49 -5.15
N ILE A 129 14.04 -4.67 -4.70
CA ILE A 129 14.03 -3.20 -4.89
C ILE A 129 13.85 -2.84 -6.38
N ARG A 130 14.47 -3.60 -7.29
CA ARG A 130 14.36 -3.37 -8.74
C ARG A 130 13.13 -4.04 -9.35
N PHE A 131 12.85 -5.27 -8.95
CA PHE A 131 11.80 -6.10 -9.55
C PHE A 131 10.41 -5.58 -9.23
N ILE A 132 10.08 -5.37 -7.94
CA ILE A 132 8.72 -5.07 -7.49
C ILE A 132 8.15 -3.82 -8.20
N PRO A 133 8.86 -2.67 -8.25
CA PRO A 133 8.32 -1.48 -8.90
C PRO A 133 8.26 -1.59 -10.43
N SER A 134 8.99 -2.53 -11.04
CA SER A 134 9.02 -2.76 -12.49
C SER A 134 7.90 -3.68 -12.99
N LYS A 135 7.24 -4.40 -12.08
CA LYS A 135 6.24 -5.42 -12.41
C LYS A 135 4.85 -4.99 -12.01
N ILE A 136 4.44 -3.81 -12.48
CA ILE A 136 3.15 -3.19 -12.20
C ILE A 136 2.49 -2.77 -13.49
N PHE A 137 1.22 -3.17 -13.66
CA PHE A 137 0.51 -3.12 -14.93
C PHE A 137 -0.97 -2.80 -14.72
N GLU A 138 -1.66 -2.45 -15.80
CA GLU A 138 -3.12 -2.54 -15.85
C GLU A 138 -3.53 -4.01 -16.03
N ILE A 139 -4.76 -4.36 -15.64
CA ILE A 139 -5.23 -5.76 -15.79
C ILE A 139 -5.36 -6.14 -17.27
N ASN A 140 -5.65 -5.17 -18.14
CA ASN A 140 -5.86 -5.39 -19.58
C ASN A 140 -4.59 -5.20 -20.43
N SER A 141 -3.42 -5.03 -19.82
CA SER A 141 -2.15 -4.97 -20.55
C SER A 141 -1.68 -6.40 -20.87
N ASN A 142 -2.18 -6.97 -21.97
CA ASN A 142 -1.61 -8.14 -22.63
C ASN A 142 -0.93 -7.70 -23.93
#